data_AF-A0A7C1YWP9-F1
#
_entry.id   AF-A0A7C1YWP9-F1
#
_cell.length_a   1.000
_cell.length_b   1.000
_cell.length_c   1.000
_cell.angle_alpha   90.00
_cell.angle_beta   90.00
_cell.angle_gamma   90.00
#
_symmetry.space_group_name_H-M   'P 1'
#
loop_
_entity.id
_entity.type
_entity.pdbx_description
1 polymer ?
#
loop_
_entity_poly.entity_id
_entity_poly.type
_entity_poly.pdbx_seq_one_letter_code
_entity_poly.pdbx_strand_id
1 'polypeptide(L)' 'MVEIFIKSLNSAEPKIMLWEGEPHPETRLLLEEAGVRSVLFIPCGNKPENGDYLSVMNKNIDNLASQHY' A
#
# COMPACT_ATOMS: atom_id res chain seq x y z
N MET A 1 -3.17 1.75 -15.39
CA MET A 1 -2.16 0.86 -14.77
C MET A 1 -2.79 0.03 -13.65
N VAL A 2 -3.44 0.66 -12.66
CA VAL A 2 -4.13 -0.05 -11.56
C VAL A 2 -5.25 -0.98 -12.01
N GLU A 3 -6.06 -0.61 -13.00
CA GLU A 3 -7.10 -1.50 -13.53
C GLU A 3 -6.55 -2.79 -14.16
N ILE A 4 -5.39 -2.72 -14.82
CA ILE A 4 -4.73 -3.91 -15.40
C ILE A 4 -4.29 -4.83 -14.28
N PHE A 5 -3.72 -4.27 -13.22
CA PHE A 5 -3.38 -5.01 -12.01
C PHE A 5 -4.61 -5.68 -11.41
N ILE A 6 -5.71 -4.94 -11.16
CA ILE A 6 -6.96 -5.52 -10.63
C ILE A 6 -7.45 -6.68 -11.50
N LYS A 7 -7.43 -6.52 -12.83
CA LYS A 7 -7.84 -7.56 -13.79
C LYS A 7 -6.93 -8.80 -13.78
N SER A 8 -5.67 -8.67 -13.36
CA SER A 8 -4.75 -9.81 -13.26
C SER A 8 -4.87 -10.58 -11.94
N LEU A 9 -5.69 -10.12 -10.99
CA LEU A 9 -5.81 -10.74 -9.67
C LEU A 9 -6.75 -11.95 -9.71
N ASN A 10 -6.29 -13.08 -9.15
CA ASN A 10 -7.14 -14.25 -8.92
C ASN A 10 -8.03 -14.04 -7.68
N SER A 11 -9.28 -14.50 -7.68
CA SER A 11 -10.29 -14.18 -6.65
C SER A 11 -10.07 -14.85 -5.28
N ALA A 12 -9.20 -15.85 -5.17
CA ALA A 12 -9.08 -16.70 -3.98
C ALA A 12 -8.13 -16.20 -2.86
N GLU A 13 -7.33 -15.16 -3.10
CA GLU A 13 -6.30 -14.72 -2.15
C GLU A 13 -6.47 -13.26 -1.69
N PRO A 14 -6.11 -12.92 -0.43
CA PRO A 14 -6.02 -11.54 0.02
C PRO A 14 -4.99 -10.77 -0.82
N LYS A 15 -5.36 -9.59 -1.32
CA LYS A 15 -4.48 -8.77 -2.17
C LYS A 15 -4.12 -7.48 -1.45
N ILE A 16 -2.83 -7.17 -1.47
CA ILE A 16 -2.30 -5.91 -0.96
C ILE A 16 -1.56 -5.21 -2.10
N MET A 17 -1.80 -3.92 -2.27
CA MET A 17 -1.03 -3.01 -3.09
C MET A 17 -0.19 -2.12 -2.16
N LEU A 18 1.14 -2.17 -2.32
CA LEU A 18 2.08 -1.32 -1.58
C LEU A 18 2.43 -0.08 -2.40
N TRP A 19 2.47 1.07 -1.74
CA TRP A 19 2.77 2.34 -2.38
C TRP A 19 3.94 3.06 -1.73
N GLU A 20 4.86 3.59 -2.53
CA GLU A 20 5.99 4.41 -2.04
C GLU A 20 5.61 5.88 -1.78
N GLY A 21 4.34 6.24 -2.01
CA GLY A 21 3.76 7.56 -1.78
C GLY A 21 2.23 7.46 -1.74
N GLU A 22 1.55 8.47 -1.23
CA GLU A 22 0.08 8.42 -1.12
C GLU A 22 -0.56 8.29 -2.51
N PRO A 23 -1.35 7.23 -2.76
CA PRO A 23 -2.05 7.09 -4.04
C PRO A 23 -3.15 8.14 -4.15
N HIS A 24 -3.54 8.45 -5.39
CA HIS A 24 -4.68 9.32 -5.62
C HIS A 24 -5.97 8.72 -5.00
N PRO A 25 -6.86 9.53 -4.40
CA PRO A 25 -8.08 9.02 -3.76
C PRO A 25 -8.93 8.10 -4.65
N GLU A 26 -9.07 8.44 -5.93
CA GLU A 26 -9.79 7.62 -6.91
C GLU A 26 -9.15 6.23 -7.09
N THR A 27 -7.82 6.16 -7.11
CA THR A 27 -7.11 4.88 -7.19
C THR A 27 -7.32 4.03 -5.95
N ARG A 28 -7.37 4.66 -4.77
CA ARG A 28 -7.67 3.98 -3.52
C ARG A 28 -9.07 3.37 -3.54
N LEU A 29 -10.08 4.11 -4.02
CA LEU A 29 -11.45 3.63 -4.14
C LEU A 29 -11.56 2.42 -5.07
N LEU A 30 -10.95 2.47 -6.26
CA LEU A 30 -10.97 1.35 -7.21
C LEU A 30 -10.35 0.07 -6.62
N LEU A 31 -9.25 0.20 -5.87
CA LEU A 31 -8.63 -0.94 -5.21
C LEU A 31 -9.53 -1.51 -4.10
N GLU A 32 -10.14 -0.65 -3.30
CA GLU A 32 -11.04 -1.05 -2.22
C GLU A 32 -12.30 -1.77 -2.75
N GLU A 33 -12.93 -1.25 -3.81
CA GLU A 33 -14.05 -1.89 -4.51
C GLU A 33 -13.67 -3.26 -5.09
N ALA A 34 -12.41 -3.43 -5.49
CA ALA A 34 -11.87 -4.68 -5.99
C ALA A 34 -11.43 -5.66 -4.87
N GLY A 35 -11.63 -5.31 -3.60
CA GLY A 35 -11.20 -6.10 -2.45
C GLY A 35 -9.68 -6.12 -2.26
N VAL A 36 -8.97 -5.13 -2.80
CA VAL A 36 -7.53 -4.95 -2.65
C VAL A 36 -7.25 -3.92 -1.58
N ARG A 37 -6.40 -4.29 -0.62
CA ARG A 37 -5.94 -3.37 0.44
C ARG A 37 -4.86 -2.45 -0.11
N SER A 38 -5.02 -1.16 0.10
CA SER A 38 -4.06 -0.13 -0.32
C SER A 38 -3.25 0.34 0.88
N VAL A 39 -1.93 0.12 0.87
CA VAL A 39 -1.05 0.36 2.03
C VAL A 39 0.14 1.21 1.62
N LEU A 40 0.41 2.29 2.37
CA LEU A 40 1.61 3.08 2.21
C LEU A 40 2.81 2.37 2.85
N PHE A 41 3.85 2.16 2.06
CA PHE A 41 5.12 1.56 2.47
C PHE A 41 6.27 2.34 1.80
N ILE A 42 7.00 3.13 2.58
CA ILE A 42 8.12 3.93 2.06
C ILE A 42 9.42 3.14 2.28
N PRO A 43 10.09 2.63 1.22
CA PRO A 43 11.26 1.76 1.37
C PRO A 43 12.54 2.52 1.75
N CYS A 44 12.47 3.85 1.85
CA CYS A 44 13.63 4.73 2.08
C CYS A 44 14.75 4.57 1.03
N GLY A 45 14.38 4.37 -0.25
CA GLY A 45 15.35 4.42 -1.35
C GLY A 45 16.06 5.77 -1.48
N ASN A 46 15.38 6.84 -1.04
CA ASN A 46 15.95 8.16 -0.78
C ASN A 46 15.89 8.49 0.73
N LYS A 47 16.64 9.51 1.15
CA LYS A 47 16.56 10.05 2.51
C LYS A 47 15.10 10.45 2.82
N PRO A 48 14.53 10.01 3.95
CA PRO A 48 13.20 10.43 4.37
C PRO A 48 13.10 11.95 4.49
N GLU A 49 11.97 12.50 4.07
CA GLU A 49 11.65 13.92 4.27
C GLU A 49 11.48 14.25 5.75
N ASN A 50 10.91 13.30 6.52
CA ASN A 50 10.67 13.41 7.94
C ASN A 50 11.16 12.15 8.68
N GLY A 51 11.69 12.33 9.89
CA GLY A 51 12.18 11.25 10.75
C GLY A 51 13.48 10.61 10.27
N ASP A 52 13.78 9.42 10.81
CA ASP A 52 14.92 8.59 10.42
C ASP A 52 14.47 7.25 9.82
N TYR A 53 15.43 6.47 9.31
CA TYR A 53 15.15 5.17 8.69
C TYR A 53 14.32 4.25 9.60
N LEU A 54 14.69 4.13 10.88
CA LEU A 54 14.02 3.22 11.81
C LEU A 54 12.59 3.69 12.13
N SER A 55 12.39 5.00 12.27
CA SER A 55 11.08 5.60 12.48
C SER A 55 10.15 5.33 11.29
N VAL A 56 10.65 5.46 10.06
CA VAL A 56 9.87 5.14 8.84
C VAL A 56 9.59 3.64 8.74
N MET A 57 10.56 2.78 9.04
CA MET A 57 10.35 1.32 9.03
C MET A 57 9.33 0.88 10.08
N ASN A 58 9.35 1.43 11.29
CA ASN A 58 8.31 1.19 12.29
C ASN A 58 6.93 1.63 11.79
N LYS A 59 6.85 2.80 11.14
CA LYS A 59 5.59 3.26 10.55
C LYS A 59 5.08 2.32 9.45
N ASN A 60 5.97 1.79 8.60
CA ASN A 60 5.62 0.80 7.58
C ASN A 60 5.09 -0.50 8.22
N ILE A 61 5.71 -0.96 9.32
CA ILE A 61 5.24 -2.13 10.07
C ILE A 61 3.85 -1.87 10.65
N ASP A 62 3.61 -0.71 11.25
CA ASP A 62 2.29 -0.32 11.78
C ASP A 62 1.22 -0.33 10.66
N ASN A 63 1.55 0.25 9.50
CA ASN A 63 0.64 0.30 8.36
C ASN A 63 0.30 -1.11 7.83
N LEU A 64 1.25 -2.05 7.88
CA LEU A 64 1.01 -3.45 7.50
C LEU A 64 0.20 -4.19 8.57
N ALA A 65 0.53 -4.00 9.85
CA ALA A 65 -0.14 -4.67 10.97
C ALA A 65 -1.60 -4.22 11.13
N SER A 66 -1.94 -2.99 10.74
CA SER A 66 -3.32 -2.49 10.76
C SER A 66 -4.22 -3.10 9.70
N GLN A 67 -3.70 -3.98 8.82
CA GLN A 67 -4.54 -4.67 7.84
C GLN A 67 -5.28 -5.83 8.51
N HIS A 68 -6.49 -5.57 9.03
CA HIS A 68 -7.36 -6.62 9.59
C HIS A 68 -7.74 -7.68 8.55
N TYR A 69 -7.62 -8.96 8.95
CA TYR A 69 -8.02 -10.17 8.20
C TYR A 69 -9.47 -10.55 8.44
#